data_AF-A0A0S8AAW4-F1
#
_entry.id   AF-A0A0S8AAW4-F1
#
_cell.length_a   1.000
_cell.length_b   1.000
_cell.length_c   1.000
_cell.angle_alpha   90.00
_cell.angle_beta   90.00
_cell.angle_gamma   90.00
#
_symmetry.space_group_name_H-M   'P 1'
#
loop_
_entity.id
_entity.type
_entity.pdbx_description
1 polymer ?
#
loop_
_entity_poly.entity_id
_entity_poly.type
_entity_poly.pdbx_seq_one_letter_code
_entity_poly.pdbx_strand_id
1 'polypeptide(L)'
;MSDETLQIIDERNTGDYRATLGTEWRLVTDGVMGGVSSGKLLLEVKEGRHCLNLRGKVSLDNNGGFIQAALSLAPDGNYDASSFSGLLIDVYGNNQSYNIHLRTSDLWLPWQAYRQSF
;
A
#
# COMPACT_ATOMS: atom_id res chain seq x y z
N MET A 1 22.33 -8.51 -21.41
CA MET A 1 21.59 -8.43 -20.14
C MET A 1 20.85 -7.12 -20.21
N SER A 2 19.54 -7.14 -20.40
CA SER A 2 18.74 -5.92 -20.47
C SER A 2 18.83 -5.22 -19.12
N ASP A 3 19.15 -3.93 -19.14
CA ASP A 3 19.09 -3.07 -17.96
C ASP A 3 17.64 -3.07 -17.48
N GLU A 4 17.35 -3.67 -16.33
CA GLU A 4 16.00 -3.64 -15.76
C GLU A 4 15.67 -2.19 -15.44
N THR A 5 14.72 -1.61 -16.17
CA THR A 5 14.23 -0.28 -15.88
C THR A 5 13.37 -0.35 -14.63
N LEU A 6 13.97 -0.09 -13.47
CA LEU A 6 13.25 0.04 -12.21
C LEU A 6 12.75 1.47 -12.08
N GLN A 7 11.43 1.65 -12.06
CA GLN A 7 10.84 2.88 -11.57
C GLN A 7 10.69 2.80 -10.06
N ILE A 8 11.33 3.74 -9.39
CA ILE A 8 11.18 3.91 -7.95
C ILE A 8 9.83 4.57 -7.64
N ILE A 9 8.97 3.84 -6.94
CA ILE A 9 7.74 4.40 -6.35
C ILE A 9 8.09 5.08 -5.03
N ASP A 10 8.84 4.39 -4.16
CA ASP A 10 9.19 4.90 -2.84
C ASP A 10 10.39 4.20 -2.20
N GLU A 11 11.44 4.96 -1.90
CA GLU A 11 12.65 4.50 -1.17
C GLU A 11 12.62 4.90 0.32
N ARG A 12 11.52 5.48 0.81
CA ARG A 12 11.33 5.88 2.24
C ARG A 12 12.37 6.89 2.78
N ASN A 13 13.07 7.60 1.89
CA ASN A 13 14.10 8.57 2.25
C ASN A 13 13.57 9.98 2.57
N THR A 14 12.26 10.22 2.43
CA THR A 14 11.66 11.55 2.69
C THR A 14 11.54 11.88 4.18
N GLY A 15 11.55 10.87 5.05
CA GLY A 15 11.36 11.04 6.50
C GLY A 15 9.93 11.42 6.90
N ASP A 16 8.98 11.39 5.96
CA ASP A 16 7.55 11.66 6.17
C ASP A 16 6.69 10.64 5.40
N TYR A 17 5.38 10.86 5.29
CA TYR A 17 4.48 9.94 4.57
C TYR A 17 4.53 10.09 3.05
N ARG A 18 5.30 11.03 2.50
CA ARG A 18 5.44 11.17 1.05
C ARG A 18 6.24 10.00 0.50
N ALA A 19 5.86 9.56 -0.69
CA ALA A 19 6.62 8.63 -1.50
C ALA A 19 7.63 9.40 -2.35
N THR A 20 8.66 8.71 -2.85
CA THR A 20 9.61 9.27 -3.83
C THR A 20 8.90 9.85 -5.07
N LEU A 21 7.76 9.28 -5.45
CA LEU A 21 6.93 9.76 -6.57
C LEU A 21 6.19 11.09 -6.28
N GLY A 22 6.18 11.56 -5.03
CA GLY A 22 5.62 12.85 -4.61
C GLY A 22 4.19 12.79 -4.09
N THR A 23 3.53 11.64 -4.13
CA THR A 23 2.23 11.38 -3.50
C THR A 23 2.38 10.91 -2.06
N GLU A 24 1.30 10.89 -1.28
CA GLU A 24 1.35 10.61 0.16
C GLU A 24 0.66 9.29 0.53
N TRP A 25 1.34 8.49 1.37
CA TRP A 25 0.77 7.30 1.98
C TRP A 25 -0.22 7.67 3.07
N ARG A 26 -1.32 6.91 3.13
CA ARG A 26 -2.34 7.08 4.16
C ARG A 26 -2.80 5.76 4.73
N LEU A 27 -3.21 5.81 5.99
CA LEU A 27 -3.96 4.72 6.62
C LEU A 27 -5.41 4.73 6.12
N VAL A 28 -5.91 3.56 5.76
CA VAL A 28 -7.32 3.30 5.50
C VAL A 28 -7.77 2.13 6.37
N THR A 29 -8.97 2.21 6.95
CA THR A 29 -9.57 1.10 7.70
C THR A 29 -11.01 0.86 7.23
N ASP A 30 -11.55 -0.28 7.64
CA ASP A 30 -12.95 -0.66 7.41
C ASP A 30 -14.00 0.22 8.13
N GLY A 31 -13.57 1.22 8.91
CA GLY A 31 -14.46 2.02 9.77
C GLY A 31 -15.56 2.78 9.02
N VAL A 32 -15.30 3.22 7.78
CA VAL A 32 -16.32 3.90 6.94
C VAL A 32 -17.48 2.96 6.58
N MET A 33 -17.23 1.65 6.57
CA MET A 33 -18.24 0.62 6.31
C MET A 33 -18.84 0.05 7.61
N GLY A 34 -18.58 0.69 8.75
CA GLY A 34 -19.02 0.22 10.07
C GLY A 34 -18.13 -0.86 10.69
N GLY A 35 -16.97 -1.16 10.09
CA GLY A 35 -15.99 -2.07 10.69
C GLY A 35 -15.36 -1.51 11.96
N VAL A 36 -14.78 -2.40 12.77
CA VAL A 36 -14.18 -2.05 14.08
C VAL A 36 -12.69 -2.38 14.12
N SER A 37 -12.03 -2.45 12.96
CA SER A 37 -10.58 -2.57 12.89
C SER A 37 -9.92 -1.25 13.30
N SER A 38 -8.77 -1.35 13.96
CA SER A 38 -7.99 -0.20 14.41
C SER A 38 -6.55 -0.34 13.95
N GLY A 39 -5.98 0.74 13.41
CA GLY A 39 -4.64 0.73 12.85
C GLY A 39 -3.93 2.06 12.99
N LYS A 40 -2.61 2.02 12.79
CA LYS A 40 -1.73 3.16 12.66
C LYS A 40 -0.76 2.88 11.51
N LEU A 41 -0.43 3.92 10.77
CA LEU A 41 0.69 3.92 9.84
C LEU A 41 1.79 4.75 10.52
N LEU A 42 2.94 4.13 10.80
CA LEU A 42 4.03 4.75 11.54
C LEU A 42 5.27 4.85 10.66
N LEU A 43 6.05 5.91 10.88
CA LEU A 43 7.39 6.05 10.32
C LEU A 43 8.37 5.38 11.28
N GLU A 44 9.08 4.35 10.81
CA GLU A 44 10.01 3.58 11.64
C GLU A 44 11.32 3.28 10.90
N VAL A 45 12.30 2.80 11.66
CA VAL A 45 13.57 2.29 11.12
C VAL A 45 13.71 0.83 11.52
N LYS A 46 13.84 -0.05 10.53
CA LYS A 46 14.03 -1.48 10.74
C LYS A 46 15.34 -1.90 10.10
N GLU A 47 16.25 -2.47 10.90
CA GLU A 47 17.56 -2.94 10.43
C GLU A 47 18.34 -1.85 9.65
N GLY A 48 18.24 -0.61 10.11
CA GLY A 48 18.90 0.55 9.48
C GLY A 48 18.20 1.10 8.24
N ARG A 49 17.06 0.53 7.81
CA ARG A 49 16.25 1.03 6.67
C ARG A 49 15.00 1.74 7.17
N HIS A 50 14.70 2.91 6.62
CA HIS A 50 13.43 3.60 6.86
C HIS A 50 12.27 2.82 6.24
N CYS A 51 11.15 2.71 6.95
CA CYS A 51 9.98 1.97 6.48
C CYS A 51 8.67 2.59 6.97
N LEU A 52 7.57 2.16 6.34
CA LEU A 52 6.23 2.34 6.88
C LEU A 52 5.83 1.09 7.65
N ASN A 53 5.53 1.26 8.94
CA ASN A 53 4.99 0.20 9.77
C ASN A 53 3.47 0.34 9.86
N LEU A 54 2.75 -0.53 9.14
CA LEU A 54 1.31 -0.69 9.29
C LEU A 54 1.03 -1.62 10.48
N ARG A 55 0.55 -1.05 11.58
CA ARG A 55 0.31 -1.77 12.83
C ARG A 55 -1.11 -1.61 13.32
N GLY A 56 -1.76 -2.70 13.70
CA GLY A 56 -3.12 -2.62 14.22
C GLY A 56 -3.74 -3.96 14.57
N LYS A 57 -5.03 -3.93 14.91
CA LYS A 57 -5.87 -5.09 15.13
C LYS A 57 -7.00 -5.07 14.11
N VAL A 58 -7.09 -6.14 13.32
CA VAL A 58 -8.22 -6.40 12.42
C VAL A 58 -9.30 -7.15 13.20
N SER A 59 -10.55 -6.72 13.07
CA SER A 59 -11.72 -7.44 13.58
C SER A 59 -12.61 -7.83 12.42
N LEU A 60 -13.29 -8.98 12.53
CA LEU A 60 -14.25 -9.47 11.55
C LEU A 60 -15.71 -9.33 12.04
N ASP A 61 -15.92 -8.72 13.20
CA ASP A 61 -17.21 -8.74 13.92
C ASP A 61 -18.36 -8.10 13.12
N ASN A 62 -18.06 -7.30 12.09
CA ASN A 62 -19.03 -6.62 11.23
C ASN A 62 -18.94 -7.07 9.75
N ASN A 63 -18.89 -8.38 9.51
CA ASN A 63 -18.91 -9.01 8.18
C ASN A 63 -17.70 -8.67 7.30
N GLY A 64 -16.53 -8.55 7.92
CA GLY A 64 -15.26 -8.29 7.26
C GLY A 64 -14.36 -7.43 8.13
N GLY A 65 -13.15 -7.17 7.65
CA GLY A 65 -12.32 -6.12 8.22
C GLY A 65 -10.94 -6.01 7.62
N PHE A 66 -10.38 -4.80 7.69
CA PHE A 66 -9.04 -4.51 7.20
C PHE A 66 -8.45 -3.24 7.80
N ILE A 67 -7.12 -3.19 7.78
CA ILE A 67 -6.32 -1.97 7.82
C ILE A 67 -5.40 -1.98 6.60
N GLN A 68 -5.14 -0.83 6.01
CA GLN A 68 -4.39 -0.72 4.77
C GLN A 68 -3.53 0.54 4.76
N ALA A 69 -2.32 0.43 4.23
CA ALA A 69 -1.55 1.57 3.73
C ALA A 69 -1.89 1.76 2.25
N ALA A 70 -2.31 2.96 1.85
CA ALA A 70 -2.72 3.26 0.48
C ALA A 70 -1.92 4.44 -0.07
N LEU A 71 -1.54 4.34 -1.35
CA LEU A 71 -0.80 5.35 -2.10
C LEU A 71 -1.45 5.56 -3.47
N SER A 72 -1.62 6.80 -3.89
CA SER A 72 -1.93 7.12 -5.29
C SER A 72 -0.62 7.12 -6.10
N LEU A 73 -0.58 6.45 -7.24
CA LEU A 73 0.64 6.39 -8.09
C LEU A 73 0.82 7.63 -8.99
N ALA A 74 -0.12 8.56 -8.99
CA ALA A 74 0.00 9.86 -9.61
C ALA A 74 -0.75 10.89 -8.74
N PRO A 75 -0.30 12.16 -8.70
CA PRO A 75 -1.04 13.22 -8.00
C PRO A 75 -2.45 13.40 -8.57
N ASP A 76 -2.56 13.35 -9.90
CA ASP A 76 -3.80 13.44 -10.66
C ASP A 76 -3.85 12.35 -11.74
N GLY A 77 -5.05 11.87 -12.04
CA GLY A 77 -5.28 10.89 -13.11
C GLY A 77 -4.71 9.50 -12.82
N ASN A 78 -4.23 8.83 -13.87
CA ASN A 78 -3.68 7.48 -13.81
C ASN A 78 -2.18 7.49 -14.07
N TYR A 79 -1.45 6.63 -13.36
CA TYR A 79 -0.08 6.31 -13.68
C TYR A 79 -0.03 5.24 -14.79
N ASP A 80 0.65 5.53 -15.90
CA ASP A 80 0.86 4.56 -16.97
C ASP A 80 2.00 3.60 -16.60
N ALA A 81 1.63 2.39 -16.18
CA ALA A 81 2.57 1.32 -15.85
C ALA A 81 2.74 0.29 -16.98
N SER A 82 2.29 0.58 -18.21
CA SER A 82 2.28 -0.41 -19.31
C SER A 82 3.65 -0.92 -19.73
N SER A 83 4.72 -0.18 -19.43
CA SER A 83 6.11 -0.59 -19.68
C SER A 83 6.68 -1.57 -18.65
N PHE A 84 5.95 -1.84 -17.55
CA PHE A 84 6.43 -2.68 -16.46
C PHE A 84 5.68 -4.01 -16.42
N SER A 85 6.39 -5.09 -16.07
CA SER A 85 5.81 -6.43 -15.96
C SER A 85 5.27 -6.75 -14.57
N GLY A 86 5.55 -5.91 -13.57
CA GLY A 86 5.13 -6.18 -12.19
C GLY A 86 5.60 -5.13 -11.19
N LEU A 87 5.34 -5.43 -9.92
CA LEU A 87 5.71 -4.61 -8.77
C LEU A 87 6.74 -5.38 -7.94
N LEU A 88 7.79 -4.69 -7.51
CA LEU A 88 8.73 -5.17 -6.52
C LEU A 88 8.44 -4.47 -5.19
N ILE A 89 8.33 -5.24 -4.10
CA ILE A 89 8.19 -4.70 -2.74
C ILE A 89 9.11 -5.43 -1.77
N ASP A 90 9.71 -4.66 -0.85
CA ASP A 90 10.38 -5.18 0.32
C ASP A 90 9.40 -5.14 1.50
N VAL A 91 9.20 -6.29 2.16
CA VAL A 91 8.25 -6.41 3.29
C VAL A 91 8.92 -7.04 4.51
N TYR A 92 8.56 -6.51 5.69
CA TYR A 92 8.89 -7.12 6.97
C TYR A 92 7.59 -7.47 7.69
N GLY A 93 7.24 -8.75 7.66
CA GLY A 93 5.95 -9.26 8.15
C GLY A 93 6.01 -9.89 9.54
N ASN A 94 4.85 -10.35 10.00
CA ASN A 94 4.65 -11.08 11.24
C ASN A 94 4.04 -12.48 10.98
N ASN A 95 4.34 -13.08 9.81
CA ASN A 95 3.80 -14.36 9.32
C ASN A 95 2.27 -14.39 9.16
N GLN A 96 1.61 -13.24 9.00
CA GLN A 96 0.22 -13.17 8.57
C GLN A 96 0.15 -13.03 7.04
N SER A 97 -1.01 -13.35 6.47
CA SER A 97 -1.25 -13.14 5.05
C SER A 97 -1.66 -11.70 4.78
N TYR A 98 -1.04 -11.10 3.77
CA TYR A 98 -1.33 -9.74 3.32
C TYR A 98 -1.78 -9.76 1.86
N ASN A 99 -2.37 -8.65 1.40
CA ASN A 99 -2.77 -8.48 0.01
C ASN A 99 -2.22 -7.15 -0.53
N ILE A 100 -1.72 -7.19 -1.76
CA ILE A 100 -1.48 -5.99 -2.56
C ILE A 100 -2.74 -5.75 -3.39
N HIS A 101 -3.24 -4.51 -3.38
CA HIS A 101 -4.38 -4.10 -4.19
C HIS A 101 -3.93 -3.09 -5.24
N LEU A 102 -4.16 -3.38 -6.53
CA LEU A 102 -3.98 -2.44 -7.62
C LEU A 102 -5.34 -2.05 -8.20
N ARG A 103 -5.49 -0.76 -8.50
CA ARG A 103 -6.70 -0.20 -9.10
C ARG A 103 -6.37 0.53 -10.39
N THR A 104 -7.26 0.39 -11.37
CA THR A 104 -7.25 1.17 -12.61
C THR A 104 -8.53 2.00 -12.69
N SER A 105 -8.59 2.95 -13.62
CA SER A 105 -9.82 3.72 -13.89
C SER A 105 -11.00 2.88 -14.36
N ASP A 106 -10.77 1.64 -14.80
CA ASP A 106 -11.83 0.73 -15.23
C ASP A 106 -12.58 0.09 -14.03
N LEU A 107 -12.01 0.20 -12.82
CA LEU A 107 -12.59 -0.33 -11.58
C LEU A 107 -13.42 0.74 -10.86
N TRP A 108 -14.64 0.89 -11.33
CA TRP A 108 -15.62 1.90 -10.86
C TRP A 108 -16.23 1.61 -9.48
N LEU A 109 -16.26 0.36 -9.01
CA LEU A 109 -16.80 0.04 -7.68
C LEU A 109 -15.72 0.15 -6.58
N PRO A 110 -16.04 0.66 -5.39
CA PRO A 110 -15.05 0.89 -4.34
C PRO A 110 -14.41 -0.40 -3.79
N TRP A 111 -15.04 -1.56 -3.96
CA TRP A 111 -14.49 -2.87 -3.53
C TRP A 111 -13.70 -3.61 -4.61
N GLN A 112 -13.60 -3.08 -5.83
CA GLN A 112 -12.85 -3.70 -6.92
C GLN A 112 -11.35 -3.34 -6.85
N ALA A 113 -10.52 -4.37 -6.98
CA ALA A 113 -9.07 -4.26 -7.13
C ALA A 113 -8.55 -5.57 -7.75
N TYR A 114 -7.45 -5.48 -8.50
CA TYR A 114 -6.60 -6.65 -8.76
C TYR A 114 -5.82 -6.95 -7.47
N ARG A 115 -5.74 -8.24 -7.11
CA ARG A 115 -5.19 -8.66 -5.82
C ARG A 115 -4.13 -9.74 -5.99
N GLN A 116 -3.07 -9.64 -5.20
CA GLN A 116 -2.10 -10.70 -5.01
C GLN A 116 -1.84 -10.85 -3.52
N SER A 117 -1.97 -12.08 -3.00
CA SER A 117 -1.63 -12.38 -1.61
C SER A 117 -0.16 -12.77 -1.48
N PHE A 118 0.42 -12.47 -0.33
CA PHE A 118 1.79 -12.84 0.05
C PHE A 118 1.89 -13.07 1.56
#